data_AF-A0A1M7E375-F1
#
_entry.id   AF-A0A1M7E375-F1
#
_cell.length_a   1.000
_cell.length_b   1.000
_cell.length_c   1.000
_cell.angle_alpha   90.00
_cell.angle_beta   90.00
_cell.angle_gamma   90.00
#
_symmetry.space_group_name_H-M   'P 1'
#
loop_
_entity.id
_entity.type
_entity.pdbx_description
1 polymer ?
#
loop_
_entity_poly.entity_id
_entity_poly.type
_entity_poly.pdbx_seq_one_letter_code
_entity_poly.pdbx_strand_id
1 'polypeptide(L)'
;MSVLNDDGEYNIPAYLIAQLGKNFQSGLNDSITGNDLLALAMEQISLIQYKVGGILCVLECEQKKGLLDFYCEQNHFVEFGKRNTKSTNKSLLQLLKTI
;
A
#
# COMPACT_ATOMS: atom_id res chain seq x y z
N MET A 1 18.37 -0.51 -4.38
CA MET A 1 19.55 -1.33 -4.09
C MET A 1 19.05 -2.49 -3.25
N SER A 2 18.96 -3.69 -3.84
CA SER A 2 18.66 -4.91 -3.08
C SER A 2 19.91 -5.32 -2.33
N VAL A 3 19.76 -5.77 -1.08
CA VAL A 3 20.89 -6.23 -0.27
C VAL A 3 20.94 -7.74 -0.39
N LEU A 4 22.05 -8.26 -0.93
CA LEU A 4 22.37 -9.68 -0.87
C LEU A 4 22.65 -10.04 0.60
N ASN A 5 21.90 -10.98 1.16
CA ASN A 5 22.29 -11.60 2.43
C ASN A 5 23.22 -12.79 2.19
N ASP A 6 23.92 -13.22 3.24
CA ASP A 6 24.91 -14.31 3.18
C ASP A 6 24.31 -15.65 2.71
N ASP A 7 22.97 -15.77 2.73
CA ASP A 7 22.19 -16.94 2.28
C ASP A 7 21.80 -16.90 0.78
N GLY A 8 22.18 -15.85 0.04
CA GLY A 8 21.91 -15.72 -1.40
C GLY A 8 20.52 -15.19 -1.76
N GLU A 9 19.80 -14.62 -0.80
CA GLU A 9 18.50 -13.96 -1.00
C GLU A 9 18.69 -12.45 -1.26
N TYR A 10 17.76 -11.87 -2.00
CA TYR A 10 17.71 -10.45 -2.26
C TYR A 10 16.69 -9.77 -1.35
N ASN A 11 17.15 -8.96 -0.42
CA ASN A 11 16.29 -8.13 0.42
C ASN A 11 15.97 -6.82 -0.31
N ILE A 12 14.70 -6.60 -0.61
CA ILE A 12 14.22 -5.35 -1.21
C ILE A 12 13.52 -4.53 -0.12
N PRO A 13 14.06 -3.35 0.25
CA PRO A 13 13.38 -2.48 1.20
C PRO A 13 12.06 -1.96 0.62
N ALA A 14 10.99 -2.10 1.40
CA ALA A 14 9.64 -1.68 1.06
C ALA A 14 9.00 -0.87 2.18
N TYR A 15 8.18 0.11 1.82
CA TYR A 15 7.38 0.92 2.73
C TYR A 15 5.98 0.32 2.85
N LEU A 16 5.51 0.07 4.07
CA LEU A 16 4.19 -0.47 4.31
C LEU A 16 3.19 0.64 4.65
N ILE A 17 2.16 0.81 3.81
CA ILE A 17 0.94 1.53 4.22
C ILE A 17 0.10 0.55 5.01
N ALA A 18 0.29 0.54 6.33
CA ALA A 18 -0.39 -0.40 7.21
C ALA A 18 -1.91 -0.16 7.25
N GLN A 19 -2.31 1.11 7.24
CA GLN A 19 -3.71 1.53 7.28
C GLN A 19 -3.93 2.80 6.48
N LEU A 20 -5.03 2.82 5.72
CA LEU A 20 -5.55 4.00 5.05
C LEU A 20 -7.08 3.97 5.16
N GLY A 21 -7.68 5.05 5.63
CA GLY A 21 -9.12 5.13 5.85
C GLY A 21 -9.66 6.50 5.51
N LYS A 22 -10.82 6.54 4.85
CA LYS A 22 -11.57 7.76 4.56
C LYS A 22 -12.76 7.87 5.53
N ASN A 23 -13.02 9.07 6.02
CA ASN A 23 -14.23 9.35 6.77
C ASN A 23 -15.40 9.63 5.81
N PHE A 24 -16.46 8.84 5.91
CA PHE A 24 -17.66 8.94 5.07
C PHE A 24 -18.85 9.63 5.79
N GLN A 25 -18.62 10.21 6.98
CA GLN A 25 -19.62 10.98 7.69
C GLN A 25 -19.99 12.25 6.89
N SER A 26 -21.27 12.60 6.88
CA SER A 26 -21.78 13.81 6.21
C SER A 26 -21.02 15.06 6.66
N GLY A 27 -20.63 15.91 5.71
CA GLY A 27 -19.79 17.10 5.93
C GLY A 27 -18.28 16.85 5.93
N LEU A 28 -17.82 15.63 6.27
CA LEU A 28 -16.40 15.23 6.20
C LEU A 28 -16.08 14.43 4.93
N ASN A 29 -17.08 13.73 4.39
CA ASN A 29 -16.92 12.93 3.18
C ASN A 29 -16.46 13.76 1.97
N ASP A 30 -16.81 15.04 1.95
CA ASP A 30 -16.60 15.93 0.81
C ASP A 30 -15.39 16.84 1.00
N SER A 31 -14.74 16.80 2.17
CA SER A 31 -13.58 17.64 2.47
C SER A 31 -12.26 17.12 1.91
N ILE A 32 -12.16 15.81 1.66
CA ILE A 32 -10.96 15.17 1.12
C ILE A 32 -11.32 13.86 0.41
N THR A 33 -10.76 13.63 -0.77
CA THR A 33 -11.00 12.38 -1.50
C THR A 33 -10.09 11.26 -0.99
N GLY A 34 -10.40 10.00 -1.35
CA GLY A 34 -9.50 8.89 -1.07
C GLY A 34 -8.15 9.04 -1.77
N ASN A 35 -8.14 9.60 -2.99
CA ASN A 35 -6.92 9.85 -3.75
C ASN A 35 -6.05 10.91 -3.08
N ASP A 36 -6.64 11.96 -2.53
CA ASP A 36 -5.89 12.98 -1.78
C ASP A 36 -5.23 12.36 -0.54
N LEU A 37 -5.97 11.52 0.21
CA LEU A 37 -5.41 10.83 1.38
C LEU A 37 -4.25 9.91 1.00
N LEU A 38 -4.39 9.15 -0.08
CA LEU A 38 -3.32 8.29 -0.57
C LEU A 38 -2.13 9.12 -1.06
N ALA A 39 -2.36 10.21 -1.79
CA ALA A 39 -1.31 11.10 -2.26
C ALA A 39 -0.49 11.67 -1.10
N LEU A 40 -1.14 12.10 -0.01
CA LEU A 40 -0.45 12.57 1.20
C LEU A 40 0.41 11.46 1.83
N ALA A 41 -0.09 10.22 1.89
CA ALA A 41 0.70 9.09 2.39
C ALA A 41 1.90 8.78 1.48
N MET A 42 1.70 8.81 0.16
CA MET A 42 2.75 8.59 -0.82
C MET A 42 3.81 9.70 -0.80
N GLU A 43 3.42 10.95 -0.56
CA GLU A 43 4.34 12.07 -0.39
C GLU A 43 5.27 11.85 0.82
N GLN A 44 4.74 11.38 1.96
CA GLN A 44 5.56 11.03 3.12
C GLN A 44 6.53 9.89 2.80
N ILE A 45 6.07 8.87 2.06
CA ILE A 45 6.93 7.77 1.60
C ILE A 45 8.05 8.29 0.70
N SER A 46 7.76 9.17 -0.27
CA SER A 46 8.76 9.77 -1.15
C SER A 46 9.80 10.58 -0.39
N LEU A 47 9.40 11.30 0.67
CA LEU A 47 10.33 12.04 1.53
C LEU A 47 11.29 11.12 2.29
N ILE A 48 10.81 9.96 2.75
CA ILE A 48 11.66 8.97 3.43
C ILE A 48 12.55 8.25 2.41
N GLN A 49 11.99 7.87 1.25
CA GLN A 49 12.70 7.26 0.14
C GLN A 49 13.90 8.12 -0.31
N TYR A 50 13.70 9.44 -0.42
CA TYR A 50 14.77 10.36 -0.77
C TYR A 50 15.95 10.30 0.21
N LYS A 51 15.68 10.05 1.50
CA LYS A 51 16.70 10.02 2.56
C LYS A 51 17.36 8.65 2.74
N VAL A 52 16.60 7.56 2.58
CA VAL A 52 17.01 6.22 3.01
C VAL A 52 17.07 5.22 1.84
N GLY A 53 16.62 5.62 0.65
CA GLY A 53 16.43 4.71 -0.49
C GLY A 53 15.18 3.85 -0.33
N GLY A 54 15.04 2.80 -1.13
CA GLY A 54 13.81 2.01 -1.22
C GLY A 54 13.11 2.21 -2.55
N ILE A 55 12.39 1.18 -3.00
CA ILE A 55 11.82 1.16 -4.36
C ILE A 55 10.36 0.69 -4.41
N LEU A 56 9.82 0.20 -3.29
CA LEU A 56 8.49 -0.39 -3.24
C LEU A 56 7.67 0.23 -2.11
N CYS A 57 6.40 0.50 -2.41
CA CYS A 57 5.33 0.66 -1.45
C CYS A 57 4.46 -0.59 -1.49
N VAL A 58 4.07 -1.11 -0.34
CA VAL A 58 3.20 -2.28 -0.20
C VAL A 58 2.02 -1.98 0.71
N LEU A 59 0.89 -2.61 0.43
CA LEU A 59 -0.31 -2.57 1.28
C LEU A 59 -1.11 -3.85 1.15
N GLU A 60 -2.04 -4.06 2.07
CA GLU A 60 -2.97 -5.18 2.03
C GLU A 60 -4.42 -4.69 2.05
N CYS A 61 -5.29 -5.32 1.27
CA CYS A 61 -6.71 -4.98 1.25
C CYS A 61 -7.62 -6.21 1.14
N GLU A 62 -8.87 -6.09 1.55
CA GLU A 62 -9.87 -7.12 1.29
C GLU A 62 -10.19 -7.20 -0.21
N GLN A 63 -10.59 -8.38 -0.70
CA GLN A 63 -11.01 -8.57 -2.09
C GLN A 63 -12.41 -7.99 -2.34
N LYS A 64 -12.51 -6.66 -2.37
CA LYS A 64 -13.74 -5.90 -2.64
C LYS A 64 -13.57 -5.05 -3.88
N LYS A 65 -14.56 -5.06 -4.77
CA LYS A 65 -14.51 -4.32 -6.04
C LYS A 65 -14.08 -2.86 -5.85
N GLY A 66 -14.67 -2.14 -4.91
CA GLY A 66 -14.32 -0.74 -4.66
C GLY A 66 -12.86 -0.51 -4.21
N LEU A 67 -12.26 -1.48 -3.51
CA LEU A 67 -10.84 -1.41 -3.12
C LEU A 67 -9.92 -1.74 -4.29
N LEU A 68 -10.31 -2.70 -5.15
CA LEU A 68 -9.57 -3.04 -6.36
C LEU A 68 -9.61 -1.90 -7.39
N ASP A 69 -10.78 -1.31 -7.61
CA ASP A 69 -10.93 -0.14 -8.47
C ASP A 69 -10.07 1.02 -7.94
N PHE A 70 -10.07 1.25 -6.62
CA PHE A 70 -9.30 2.32 -6.00
C PHE A 70 -7.79 2.07 -6.04
N TYR A 71 -7.32 0.92 -5.56
CA TYR A 71 -5.88 0.67 -5.46
C TYR A 71 -5.27 0.26 -6.80
N CYS A 72 -5.89 -0.65 -7.55
CA CYS A 72 -5.30 -1.20 -8.77
C CYS A 72 -5.57 -0.33 -9.99
N GLU A 73 -6.85 -0.04 -10.27
CA GLU A 73 -7.22 0.65 -11.51
C GLU A 73 -6.86 2.15 -11.45
N GLN A 74 -7.21 2.83 -10.35
CA GLN A 74 -6.99 4.27 -10.21
C GLN A 74 -5.58 4.62 -9.74
N ASN A 75 -4.99 3.80 -8.85
CA ASN A 75 -3.72 4.13 -8.20
C ASN A 75 -2.56 3.20 -8.58
N HIS A 76 -2.77 2.29 -9.54
CA HIS A 76 -1.73 1.48 -10.17
C HIS A 76 -0.91 0.61 -9.21
N PHE A 77 -1.53 0.16 -8.13
CA PHE A 77 -1.00 -0.95 -7.36
C PHE A 77 -1.23 -2.27 -8.12
N VAL A 78 -0.32 -3.22 -7.95
CA VAL A 78 -0.36 -4.53 -8.62
C VAL A 78 -0.43 -5.62 -7.56
N GLU A 79 -1.35 -6.57 -7.74
CA GLU A 79 -1.44 -7.76 -6.90
C GLU A 79 -0.20 -8.65 -7.10
N PHE A 80 0.41 -9.08 -6.00
CA PHE A 80 1.55 -10.02 -6.04
C PHE A 80 1.37 -11.22 -5.10
N GLY A 81 0.34 -11.20 -4.24
CA GLY A 81 0.16 -12.25 -3.27
C GLY A 81 -1.18 -12.18 -2.55
N LYS A 82 -1.45 -13.21 -1.75
CA LYS A 82 -2.62 -13.29 -0.87
C LYS A 82 -2.21 -13.85 0.47
N ARG A 83 -2.78 -13.31 1.54
CA ARG A 83 -2.51 -13.73 2.90
C ARG A 83 -3.79 -13.99 3.66
N ASN A 84 -3.90 -15.19 4.23
CA ASN A 84 -5.00 -15.53 5.15
C ASN A 84 -4.66 -15.01 6.54
N THR A 85 -5.59 -14.27 7.14
CA THR A 85 -5.45 -13.74 8.49
C THR A 85 -5.82 -14.82 9.51
N LYS A 86 -4.90 -15.10 10.45
CA LYS A 86 -5.13 -16.10 11.50
C LYS A 86 -6.27 -15.73 12.47
N SER A 87 -6.52 -14.43 12.66
CA SER A 87 -7.47 -13.93 13.67
C SER A 87 -8.91 -13.79 13.17
N THR A 88 -9.11 -13.53 11.87
CA THR A 88 -10.45 -13.22 11.33
C THR A 88 -10.87 -14.16 10.19
N ASN A 89 -10.04 -15.15 9.83
CA ASN A 89 -10.25 -16.04 8.67
C ASN A 89 -10.54 -15.29 7.36
N LYS A 90 -10.10 -14.03 7.26
CA LYS A 90 -10.21 -13.22 6.05
C LYS A 90 -8.99 -13.42 5.17
N SER A 91 -9.21 -13.51 3.87
CA SER A 91 -8.16 -13.44 2.85
C SER A 91 -7.93 -11.98 2.46
N LEU A 92 -6.68 -11.53 2.54
CA LEU A 92 -6.23 -10.22 2.12
C LEU A 92 -5.38 -10.35 0.86
N LEU A 93 -5.60 -9.46 -0.09
CA LEU A 93 -4.73 -9.28 -1.24
C LEU A 93 -3.53 -8.44 -0.81
N GLN A 94 -2.35 -8.83 -1.28
CA GLN A 94 -1.12 -8.08 -1.09
C GLN A 94 -0.82 -7.34 -2.39
N LEU A 95 -0.74 -6.02 -2.30
CA LEU A 95 -0.55 -5.13 -3.44
C LEU A 95 0.78 -4.38 -3.28
N LEU A 96 1.47 -4.17 -4.41
CA LEU A 96 2.71 -3.41 -4.47
C LEU A 96 2.62 -2.28 -5.49
N LYS A 97 3.43 -1.25 -5.29
CA LYS A 97 3.64 -0.16 -6.24
C LYS A 97 5.11 0.25 -6.22
N THR A 98 5.72 0.37 -7.38
CA THR A 98 7.04 0.96 -7.53
C THR A 98 6.94 2.47 -7.36
N ILE A 99 7.84 3.04 -6.56
CA ILE A 99 7.91 4.46 -6.19
C ILE A 99 9.20 5.10 -6.66
#